data_AF-A0AAP4R209-F1
#
_entry.id   AF-A0AAP4R209-F1
#
_cell.length_a   1.000
_cell.length_b   1.000
_cell.length_c   1.000
_cell.angle_alpha   90.00
_cell.angle_beta   90.00
_cell.angle_gamma   90.00
#
_symmetry.space_group_name_H-M   'P 1'
#
loop_
_entity.id
_entity.type
_entity.pdbx_description
1 polymer ?
#
loop_
_entity_poly.entity_id
_entity_poly.type
_entity_poly.pdbx_seq_one_letter_code
_entity_poly.pdbx_strand_id
1 'polypeptide(L)'
;MPAERDFHSNWSKTSEYLREARAHLSETAEGVCTDKIAEFEDLLNHNEFELALDAIEASFRKGDDANWRVLEYMAMAALSMALVDRQRTYDQWLTQARGWNYRTVLPR
;
A
#
# COMPACT_ATOMS: atom_id res chain seq x y z
N MET A 1 -10.61 -28.80 -7.04
CA MET A 1 -10.80 -27.36 -7.34
C MET A 1 -9.55 -26.62 -6.86
N PRO A 2 -8.71 -26.04 -7.74
CA PRO A 2 -7.47 -25.38 -7.33
C PRO A 2 -7.59 -23.86 -7.10
N ALA A 3 -8.70 -23.23 -7.50
CA ALA A 3 -8.84 -21.77 -7.48
C ALA A 3 -8.78 -21.13 -6.08
N GLU A 4 -9.23 -21.82 -5.02
CA GLU A 4 -9.28 -21.24 -3.67
C GLU A 4 -7.89 -20.99 -3.06
N ARG A 5 -6.87 -21.77 -3.44
CA ARG A 5 -5.51 -21.58 -2.89
C ARG A 5 -4.81 -20.34 -3.46
N ASP A 6 -5.08 -20.02 -4.72
CA ASP A 6 -4.48 -18.86 -5.38
C ASP A 6 -5.08 -17.54 -4.86
N PHE A 7 -6.39 -17.52 -4.55
CA PHE A 7 -7.05 -16.35 -3.97
C PHE A 7 -6.57 -16.05 -2.54
N HIS A 8 -6.49 -17.06 -1.68
CA HIS A 8 -5.97 -16.88 -0.31
C HIS A 8 -4.49 -16.46 -0.28
N SER A 9 -3.67 -16.98 -1.20
CA SER A 9 -2.27 -16.57 -1.33
C SER A 9 -2.14 -15.10 -1.74
N ASN A 10 -3.03 -14.63 -2.62
CA ASN A 10 -3.01 -13.25 -3.09
C ASN A 10 -3.42 -12.25 -1.99
N TRP A 11 -4.37 -12.63 -1.11
CA TRP A 11 -4.75 -11.79 0.03
C TRP A 11 -3.68 -11.74 1.11
N SER A 12 -3.00 -12.86 1.40
CA SER A 12 -1.84 -12.86 2.31
C SER A 12 -0.77 -11.89 1.83
N LYS A 13 -0.36 -11.97 0.55
CA LYS A 13 0.62 -11.05 -0.04
C LYS A 13 0.15 -9.59 -0.01
N THR A 14 -1.13 -9.34 -0.30
CA THR A 14 -1.70 -7.97 -0.26
C THR A 14 -1.63 -7.39 1.16
N SER A 15 -2.03 -8.16 2.17
CA SER A 15 -1.94 -7.74 3.58
C SER A 15 -0.50 -7.50 4.03
N GLU A 16 0.46 -8.32 3.58
CA GLU A 16 1.89 -8.10 3.82
C GLU A 16 2.37 -6.78 3.20
N TYR A 17 2.06 -6.51 1.94
CA TYR A 17 2.42 -5.25 1.29
C TYR A 17 1.80 -4.04 2.02
N LEU A 18 0.55 -4.14 2.48
CA LEU A 18 -0.09 -3.07 3.25
C LEU A 18 0.61 -2.86 4.60
N ARG A 19 0.97 -3.94 5.32
CA ARG A 19 1.72 -3.83 6.58
C ARG A 19 3.10 -3.23 6.40
N GLU A 20 3.82 -3.63 5.35
CA GLU A 20 5.12 -3.06 4.99
C GLU A 20 4.99 -1.57 4.63
N ALA A 21 3.97 -1.19 3.85
CA ALA A 21 3.70 0.21 3.55
C ALA A 21 3.46 1.02 4.83
N ARG A 22 2.68 0.50 5.78
CA ARG A 22 2.46 1.14 7.08
C ARG A 22 3.75 1.24 7.89
N ALA A 23 4.55 0.18 7.98
CA ALA A 23 5.81 0.17 8.75
C ALA A 23 6.84 1.21 8.26
N HIS A 24 6.69 1.67 7.01
CA HIS A 24 7.52 2.72 6.43
C HIS A 24 6.93 4.13 6.54
N LEU A 25 5.72 4.31 7.09
CA LEU A 25 5.22 5.63 7.43
C LEU A 25 6.09 6.25 8.52
N SER A 26 6.31 7.56 8.43
CA SER A 26 7.03 8.28 9.49
C SER A 26 6.13 8.38 10.72
N GLU A 27 6.75 8.45 11.91
CA GLU A 27 6.04 8.66 13.18
C GLU A 27 5.17 9.94 13.15
N THR A 28 5.61 10.95 12.38
CA THR A 28 4.82 12.17 12.13
C THR A 28 3.59 11.91 11.27
N ALA A 29 3.69 11.07 10.23
CA ALA A 29 2.55 10.65 9.42
C ALA A 29 1.54 9.83 10.21
N GLU A 30 2.02 8.96 11.09
CA GLU A 30 1.16 8.19 11.99
C GLU A 30 0.43 9.11 12.97
N GLY A 31 1.12 10.07 13.59
CA GLY A 31 0.53 11.01 14.55
C GLY A 31 -0.52 11.96 13.96
N VAL A 32 -0.44 12.28 12.66
CA VAL A 32 -1.41 13.14 11.96
C VAL A 32 -2.65 12.35 11.50
N CYS A 33 -2.54 11.03 11.34
CA CYS A 33 -3.63 10.16 10.91
C CYS A 33 -3.95 9.03 11.91
N THR A 34 -3.65 9.24 13.19
CA THR A 34 -3.81 8.25 14.26
C THR A 34 -5.17 7.56 14.22
N ASP A 35 -6.26 8.32 14.02
CA ASP A 35 -7.62 7.78 13.97
C ASP A 35 -7.84 6.87 12.75
N LYS A 36 -7.26 7.19 11.59
CA LYS A 36 -7.41 6.39 10.36
C LYS A 36 -6.51 5.17 10.34
N ILE A 37 -5.34 5.24 11.00
CA ILE A 37 -4.41 4.12 11.13
C ILE A 37 -4.84 3.18 12.26
N ALA A 38 -5.57 3.67 13.27
CA ALA A 38 -6.06 2.85 14.38
C ALA A 38 -6.92 1.67 13.88
N GLU A 39 -7.74 1.88 12.86
CA GLU A 39 -8.60 0.85 12.26
C GLU A 39 -7.86 -0.05 11.26
N PHE A 40 -6.59 0.23 10.92
CA PHE A 40 -5.88 -0.44 9.84
C PHE A 40 -5.83 -1.97 9.97
N GLU A 41 -5.47 -2.51 11.14
CA GLU A 41 -5.42 -3.96 11.31
C GLU A 41 -6.83 -4.58 11.30
N ASP A 42 -7.85 -3.85 11.76
CA ASP A 42 -9.23 -4.30 11.68
C ASP A 42 -9.68 -4.37 10.22
N LEU A 43 -9.35 -3.38 9.39
CA LEU A 43 -9.61 -3.40 7.94
C LEU A 43 -8.94 -4.62 7.28
N LEU A 44 -7.68 -4.93 7.63
CA LEU A 44 -6.99 -6.12 7.13
C LEU A 44 -7.70 -7.42 7.55
N ASN A 45 -8.16 -7.51 8.80
CA ASN A 45 -8.87 -8.68 9.31
C ASN A 45 -10.22 -8.91 8.62
N HIS A 46 -10.87 -7.84 8.14
CA HIS A 46 -12.11 -7.91 7.38
C HIS A 46 -11.90 -8.03 5.85
N ASN A 47 -10.65 -8.14 5.37
CA ASN A 47 -10.27 -8.11 3.96
C ASN A 47 -10.65 -6.80 3.23
N GLU A 48 -10.80 -5.70 3.98
CA GLU A 48 -11.09 -4.36 3.45
C GLU A 48 -9.79 -3.68 2.97
N PHE A 49 -9.07 -4.34 2.06
CA PHE A 49 -7.74 -3.95 1.62
C PHE A 49 -7.68 -2.58 0.92
N GLU A 50 -8.74 -2.22 0.18
CA GLU A 50 -8.83 -0.89 -0.46
C GLU A 50 -8.96 0.24 0.57
N LEU A 51 -9.74 0.03 1.63
CA LEU A 51 -9.88 0.99 2.73
C LEU A 51 -8.57 1.10 3.53
N ALA A 52 -7.90 -0.03 3.76
CA ALA A 52 -6.59 -0.04 4.40
C ALA A 52 -5.55 0.73 3.56
N LEU A 53 -5.58 0.57 2.24
CA LEU A 53 -4.75 1.34 1.31
C LEU A 53 -5.07 2.85 1.37
N ASP A 54 -6.36 3.22 1.40
CA ASP A 54 -6.80 4.61 1.50
C ASP A 54 -6.33 5.28 2.81
N ALA A 55 -6.32 4.53 3.91
CA ALA A 55 -5.82 5.00 5.20
C ALA A 55 -4.31 5.30 5.14
N ILE A 56 -3.51 4.41 4.55
CA ILE A 56 -2.06 4.63 4.35
C ILE A 56 -1.83 5.81 3.42
N GLU A 57 -2.52 5.87 2.28
CA GLU A 57 -2.35 6.96 1.31
C GLU A 57 -2.68 8.33 1.92
N ALA A 58 -3.75 8.42 2.71
CA ALA A 58 -4.12 9.65 3.41
C ALA A 58 -3.06 10.06 4.44
N SER A 59 -2.42 9.10 5.08
CA SER A 59 -1.35 9.34 6.07
C SER A 59 -0.06 9.79 5.38
N PHE A 60 0.32 9.11 4.31
CA PHE A 60 1.48 9.45 3.48
C PHE A 60 1.38 10.90 2.97
N ARG A 61 0.26 11.26 2.33
CA ARG A 61 0.05 12.61 1.77
C ARG A 61 0.03 13.73 2.82
N LYS A 62 -0.24 13.42 4.10
CA LYS A 62 -0.34 14.42 5.18
C LYS A 62 0.91 14.53 6.04
N GLY A 63 1.67 13.46 6.12
CA GLY A 63 2.73 13.30 7.12
C GLY A 63 4.14 13.50 6.60
N ASP A 64 4.43 13.01 5.40
CA ASP A 64 5.75 13.14 4.79
C ASP A 64 5.73 12.63 3.34
N ASP A 65 6.04 13.49 2.37
CA ASP A 65 6.34 13.09 0.98
C ASP A 65 7.70 12.35 0.87
N ALA A 66 8.43 12.22 1.99
CA ALA A 66 9.79 11.76 1.99
C ALA A 66 9.90 10.26 1.74
N ASN A 67 9.23 9.36 2.47
CA ASN A 67 9.57 7.94 2.36
C ASN A 67 8.94 7.21 1.15
N TRP A 68 9.63 7.28 0.00
CA TRP A 68 9.35 6.55 -1.25
C TRP A 68 9.08 5.05 -1.05
N ARG A 69 9.62 4.43 0.01
CA ARG A 69 9.41 3.01 0.30
C ARG A 69 7.92 2.71 0.55
N VAL A 70 7.18 3.64 1.16
CA VAL A 70 5.72 3.53 1.34
C VAL A 70 5.03 3.41 -0.01
N LEU A 71 5.44 4.23 -0.99
CA LEU A 71 4.87 4.21 -2.34
C LEU A 71 5.15 2.90 -3.07
N GLU A 72 6.33 2.30 -2.90
CA GLU A 72 6.65 1.00 -3.51
C GLU A 72 5.68 -0.08 -3.03
N TYR A 73 5.45 -0.15 -1.73
CA TYR A 73 4.56 -1.15 -1.14
C TYR A 73 3.08 -0.85 -1.40
N MET A 74 2.67 0.42 -1.42
CA MET A 74 1.31 0.81 -1.86
C MET A 74 1.06 0.41 -3.32
N ALA A 75 2.05 0.56 -4.20
CA ALA A 75 1.95 0.13 -5.58
C ALA A 75 1.89 -1.39 -5.73
N MET A 76 2.63 -2.14 -4.91
CA MET A 76 2.54 -3.60 -4.87
C MET A 76 1.17 -4.07 -4.37
N ALA A 77 0.64 -3.47 -3.30
CA ALA A 77 -0.70 -3.75 -2.80
C ALA A 77 -1.79 -3.40 -3.85
N ALA A 78 -1.69 -2.25 -4.50
CA ALA A 78 -2.61 -1.87 -5.57
C ALA A 78 -2.54 -2.85 -6.75
N LEU A 79 -1.35 -3.30 -7.14
CA LEU A 79 -1.17 -4.26 -8.21
C LEU A 79 -1.72 -5.65 -7.85
N SER A 80 -1.54 -6.11 -6.62
CA SER A 80 -2.07 -7.40 -6.14
C SER A 80 -3.60 -7.40 -6.06
N MET A 81 -4.21 -6.23 -5.84
CA MET A 81 -5.66 -6.01 -5.91
C MET A 81 -6.18 -5.68 -7.31
N ALA A 82 -5.33 -5.67 -8.34
CA ALA A 82 -5.68 -5.25 -9.70
C ALA A 82 -6.18 -3.79 -9.84
N LEU A 83 -5.84 -2.91 -8.89
CA LEU A 83 -6.10 -1.47 -8.92
C LEU A 83 -5.08 -0.74 -9.82
N VAL A 84 -5.13 -1.04 -11.12
CA VAL A 84 -4.11 -0.61 -12.10
C VAL A 84 -3.95 0.92 -12.17
N ASP A 85 -5.03 1.68 -12.04
CA ASP A 85 -4.96 3.15 -12.11
C ASP A 85 -4.27 3.76 -10.88
N ARG A 86 -4.52 3.20 -9.68
CA ARG A 86 -3.83 3.61 -8.45
C ARG A 86 -2.36 3.21 -8.49
N GLN A 87 -2.07 2.00 -8.93
CA GLN A 87 -0.72 1.50 -9.15
C GLN A 87 0.09 2.43 -10.08
N ARG A 88 -0.50 2.87 -11.21
CA ARG A 88 0.14 3.83 -12.13
C ARG A 88 0.37 5.19 -11.50
N THR A 89 -0.56 5.65 -10.66
CA THR A 89 -0.44 6.92 -9.94
C THR A 89 0.76 6.86 -8.98
N TYR A 90 0.91 5.78 -8.22
CA TYR A 90 2.05 5.60 -7.33
C TYR A 90 3.37 5.42 -8.09
N ASP A 91 3.39 4.70 -9.21
CA ASP A 91 4.55 4.60 -10.10
C ASP A 91 5.00 5.97 -10.63
N GLN A 92 4.05 6.86 -10.95
CA GLN A 92 4.35 8.23 -11.37
C GLN A 92 4.99 9.03 -10.24
N TRP A 93 4.46 8.93 -9.01
CA TRP A 93 5.05 9.60 -7.85
C TRP A 93 6.44 9.05 -7.53
N LEU A 94 6.64 7.73 -7.63
CA LEU A 94 7.96 7.10 -7.50
C LEU A 94 8.94 7.56 -8.57
N THR A 95 8.47 7.68 -9.81
CA THR A 95 9.28 8.20 -10.92
C THR A 95 9.72 9.63 -10.67
N GLN A 96 8.80 10.49 -10.20
CA GLN A 96 9.10 11.88 -9.85
C GLN A 96 10.10 11.96 -8.69
N ALA A 97 9.89 11.16 -7.65
CA ALA A 97 10.68 11.22 -6.44
C ALA A 97 12.08 10.58 -6.58
N ARG A 98 12.27 9.66 -7.54
CA ARG A 98 13.56 9.00 -7.79
C ARG A 98 14.32 9.52 -9.02
N GLY A 99 13.67 10.24 -9.93
CA GLY A 99 14.30 10.82 -11.13
C GLY A 99 14.55 9.85 -12.29
N TRP A 100 14.03 8.62 -12.21
CA TRP A 100 14.08 7.60 -13.25
C TRP A 100 12.75 6.87 -13.37
N ASN A 101 12.45 6.32 -14.55
CA ASN A 101 11.17 5.62 -14.78
C ASN A 101 11.07 4.40 -13.85
N TYR A 102 10.09 4.42 -12.96
CA TYR A 102 9.79 3.34 -12.05
C TYR A 102 8.52 2.62 -12.47
N ARG A 103 8.57 1.28 -12.49
CA ARG A 103 7.42 0.43 -12.75
C ARG A 103 7.31 -0.67 -11.72
N THR A 104 6.18 -0.73 -11.04
CA THR A 104 5.94 -1.79 -10.05
C THR A 104 5.74 -3.14 -10.73
N VAL A 105 6.42 -4.16 -10.19
CA VAL A 105 6.29 -5.56 -10.59
C VAL A 105 6.19 -6.38 -9.31
N LEU A 106 5.23 -7.31 -9.26
CA LEU A 106 5.11 -8.22 -8.12
C LEU A 106 6.21 -9.30 -8.21
N PRO A 107 6.96 -9.56 -7.13
CA PRO A 107 7.82 -10.73 -7.04
C PRO A 107 6.97 -12.01 -7.14
N ARG A 108 7.45 -12.99 -7.92
CA ARG A 108 6.79 -14.28 -8.11
C ARG A 108 6.80 -15.09 -6.82
#